data_AF-G8QW45-F1
#
_entry.id   AF-G8QW45-F1
#
_cell.length_a   1.000
_cell.length_b   1.000
_cell.length_c   1.000
_cell.angle_alpha   90.00
_cell.angle_beta   90.00
_cell.angle_gamma   90.00
#
_symmetry.space_group_name_H-M   'P 1'
#
loop_
_entity.id
_entity.type
_entity.pdbx_description
1 polymer ?
#
loop_
_entity_poly.entity_id
_entity_poly.type
_entity_poly.pdbx_seq_one_letter_code
_entity_poly.pdbx_strand_id
1 'polypeptide(L)'
;MKMKRKLLPAVSVFFCILILAGCGIATIFYITGSVTIDDEDSDIFINASFNVYSDEYNNLDLIKTGTGPSLMLFYILTDSNDTSFVANIKSNFSSIYKNSPYGKIVNTSVSNPIVLTYTNTVSNKTYDLFAFSDPNRVQFSAPHYIASADDPNNSNFSFSLTRDGDTSLLYEIIPTIISGDFSVQTSENLRRYNGNKFLSDTNEMTDKLDYESISVQDIQDSTYYCHVFAAMCVSEGSFNNIFWTSLASLGYIKFPTITT
;
A
#
# COMPACT_ATOMS: atom_id res chain seq x y z
N MET A 1 -45.67 32.71 -45.13
CA MET A 1 -45.15 31.51 -44.43
C MET A 1 -44.61 31.94 -43.06
N LYS A 2 -45.32 31.69 -41.95
CA LYS A 2 -44.86 32.07 -40.59
C LYS A 2 -43.99 30.94 -40.02
N MET A 3 -42.66 31.09 -40.04
CA MET A 3 -41.75 30.15 -39.39
C MET A 3 -41.95 30.19 -37.87
N LYS A 4 -42.26 29.03 -37.27
CA LYS A 4 -42.34 28.82 -35.82
C LYS A 4 -40.93 28.93 -35.20
N ARG A 5 -40.44 30.16 -34.99
CA ARG A 5 -39.14 30.46 -34.36
C ARG A 5 -39.03 30.10 -32.86
N LYS A 6 -40.11 29.59 -32.24
CA LYS A 6 -40.13 29.21 -30.81
C LYS A 6 -39.71 27.77 -30.51
N LEU A 7 -39.48 26.93 -31.52
CA LEU A 7 -39.08 25.52 -31.33
C LEU A 7 -37.57 25.33 -31.13
N LEU A 8 -36.73 26.20 -31.68
CA LEU A 8 -35.26 26.10 -31.57
C LEU A 8 -34.71 26.24 -30.13
N PRO A 9 -35.16 27.19 -29.29
CA PRO A 9 -34.59 27.34 -27.94
C PRO A 9 -35.02 26.22 -26.98
N ALA A 10 -36.19 25.60 -27.18
CA ALA A 10 -36.67 24.50 -26.33
C ALA A 10 -35.88 23.20 -26.55
N VAL A 11 -35.48 22.91 -27.80
CA VAL A 11 -34.66 21.74 -28.13
C VAL A 11 -33.23 21.89 -27.56
N SER A 12 -32.66 23.10 -27.57
CA SER A 12 -31.33 23.35 -26.99
C SER A 12 -31.26 23.16 -25.48
N VAL A 13 -32.30 23.57 -24.74
CA VAL A 13 -32.36 23.35 -23.28
C VAL A 13 -32.59 21.87 -22.96
N PHE A 14 -33.42 21.19 -23.75
CA PHE A 14 -33.67 19.76 -23.59
C PHE A 14 -32.40 18.91 -23.82
N PHE A 15 -31.57 19.26 -24.81
CA PHE A 15 -30.27 18.61 -25.02
C PHE A 15 -29.27 18.94 -23.90
N CYS A 16 -29.24 20.17 -23.37
CA CYS A 16 -28.40 20.48 -22.20
C CYS A 16 -28.82 19.69 -20.95
N ILE A 17 -30.13 19.50 -20.73
CA ILE A 17 -30.65 18.68 -19.62
C ILE A 17 -30.35 17.19 -19.86
N LEU A 18 -30.44 16.70 -21.10
CA LEU A 18 -30.05 15.32 -21.45
C LEU A 18 -28.55 15.07 -21.35
N ILE A 19 -27.70 16.07 -21.60
CA ILE A 19 -26.24 15.97 -21.39
C ILE A 19 -25.94 15.97 -19.88
N LEU A 20 -26.66 16.76 -19.08
CA LEU A 20 -26.56 16.75 -17.61
C LEU A 20 -27.14 15.48 -16.97
N ALA A 21 -28.13 14.85 -17.60
CA ALA A 21 -28.74 13.59 -17.14
C ALA A 21 -28.08 12.34 -17.73
N GLY A 22 -27.35 12.46 -18.85
CA GLY A 22 -26.69 11.38 -19.58
C GLY A 22 -25.26 11.12 -19.13
N CYS A 23 -24.58 12.11 -18.56
CA CYS A 23 -23.42 11.87 -17.72
C CYS A 23 -23.95 11.50 -16.33
N GLY A 24 -24.03 10.20 -16.02
CA GLY A 24 -24.43 9.73 -14.69
C GLY A 24 -23.67 10.48 -13.59
N ILE A 25 -24.37 10.84 -12.52
CA ILE A 25 -23.76 11.49 -11.36
C ILE A 25 -22.66 10.57 -10.85
N ALA A 26 -21.44 11.10 -10.68
CA ALA A 26 -20.32 10.32 -10.20
C ALA A 26 -20.63 9.77 -8.79
N THR A 27 -20.60 8.45 -8.65
CA THR A 27 -20.72 7.80 -7.34
C THR A 27 -19.34 7.79 -6.71
N ILE A 28 -19.18 8.49 -5.59
CA ILE A 28 -17.93 8.56 -4.85
C ILE A 28 -18.01 7.60 -3.67
N PHE A 29 -17.01 6.73 -3.56
CA PHE A 29 -16.89 5.71 -2.52
C PHE A 29 -15.90 6.13 -1.44
N TYR A 30 -16.27 5.85 -0.18
CA TYR A 30 -15.42 6.01 0.99
C TYR A 30 -15.72 4.91 2.01
N ILE A 31 -14.69 4.46 2.74
CA ILE A 31 -14.84 3.58 3.90
C ILE A 31 -14.02 4.11 5.08
N THR A 32 -14.41 3.70 6.29
CA THR A 32 -13.61 3.90 7.49
C THR A 32 -12.96 2.58 7.86
N GLY A 33 -11.68 2.63 8.23
CA GLY A 33 -10.98 1.46 8.74
C GLY A 33 -9.85 1.84 9.69
N SER A 34 -9.41 0.86 10.46
CA SER A 34 -8.30 0.98 11.40
C SER A 34 -7.35 -0.21 11.27
N VAL A 35 -6.08 0.02 11.59
CA VAL A 35 -5.10 -1.05 11.78
C VAL A 35 -4.77 -1.10 13.26
N THR A 36 -4.89 -2.28 13.86
CA THR A 36 -4.42 -2.60 15.21
C THR A 36 -3.19 -3.49 15.09
N ILE A 37 -2.19 -3.26 15.94
CA ILE A 37 -1.00 -4.10 16.04
C ILE A 37 -1.23 -4.99 17.28
N ASP A 38 -1.26 -6.30 17.09
CA ASP A 38 -1.79 -7.23 18.09
C ASP A 38 -0.72 -7.75 19.08
N ASP A 39 0.57 -7.57 18.77
CA ASP A 39 1.69 -7.84 19.67
C ASP A 39 2.75 -6.74 19.53
N GLU A 40 3.12 -6.10 20.65
CA GLU A 40 4.35 -5.31 20.73
C GLU A 40 5.55 -6.26 20.91
N ASP A 41 6.51 -6.12 20.01
CA ASP A 41 7.89 -6.58 20.12
C ASP A 41 8.18 -8.09 20.03
N SER A 42 8.32 -8.55 18.79
CA SER A 42 9.46 -9.41 18.48
C SER A 42 10.26 -8.84 17.31
N ASP A 43 11.58 -8.98 17.37
CA ASP A 43 12.51 -8.51 16.34
C ASP A 43 12.35 -9.22 14.98
N ILE A 44 11.49 -10.24 14.90
CA ILE A 44 11.42 -11.17 13.77
C ILE A 44 10.02 -11.31 13.15
N PHE A 45 8.96 -10.84 13.83
CA PHE A 45 7.59 -10.88 13.29
C PHE A 45 6.75 -9.66 13.66
N ILE A 46 5.75 -9.37 12.82
CA ILE A 46 4.72 -8.34 13.00
C ILE A 46 3.36 -9.02 12.92
N ASN A 47 2.48 -8.77 13.89
CA ASN A 47 1.06 -9.18 13.87
C ASN A 47 0.18 -7.95 13.74
N ALA A 48 -0.72 -7.93 12.75
CA ALA A 48 -1.62 -6.81 12.53
C ALA A 48 -3.02 -7.27 12.12
N SER A 49 -4.01 -6.52 12.60
CA SER A 49 -5.42 -6.67 12.24
C SER A 49 -5.92 -5.41 11.56
N PHE A 50 -6.55 -5.57 10.41
CA PHE A 50 -7.25 -4.52 9.70
C PHE A 50 -8.76 -4.68 9.87
N ASN A 51 -9.41 -3.61 10.32
CA ASN A 51 -10.84 -3.56 10.52
C ASN A 51 -11.46 -2.59 9.52
N VAL A 52 -12.48 -3.04 8.78
CA VAL A 52 -13.28 -2.23 7.88
C VAL A 52 -14.68 -2.11 8.45
N TYR A 53 -15.17 -0.88 8.53
CA TYR A 53 -16.52 -0.61 8.97
C TYR A 53 -17.35 -0.14 7.79
N SER A 54 -18.51 -0.76 7.61
CA SER A 54 -19.55 -0.17 6.77
C SER A 54 -19.96 1.17 7.36
N ASP A 55 -20.08 2.19 6.52
CA ASP A 55 -20.69 3.44 6.93
C ASP A 55 -22.21 3.35 6.88
N GLU A 56 -22.89 4.43 7.27
CA GLU A 56 -24.36 4.54 7.27
C GLU A 56 -24.99 4.44 5.87
N TYR A 57 -24.17 4.47 4.81
CA TYR A 57 -24.59 4.41 3.41
C TYR A 57 -24.36 3.04 2.76
N ASN A 58 -23.87 2.04 3.51
CA ASN A 58 -23.54 0.70 3.01
C ASN A 58 -22.60 0.74 1.80
N ASN A 59 -21.60 1.61 1.83
CA ASN A 59 -20.69 1.78 0.70
C ASN A 59 -19.96 0.48 0.30
N LEU A 60 -19.76 -0.47 1.23
CA LEU A 60 -19.14 -1.77 0.95
C LEU A 60 -19.87 -2.59 -0.12
N ASP A 61 -21.19 -2.49 -0.23
CA ASP A 61 -21.99 -3.17 -1.26
C ASP A 61 -21.70 -2.65 -2.69
N LEU A 62 -21.08 -1.47 -2.79
CA LEU A 62 -20.67 -0.91 -4.08
C LEU A 62 -19.40 -1.60 -4.60
N ILE A 63 -18.64 -2.31 -3.77
CA ILE A 63 -17.41 -2.98 -4.17
C ILE A 63 -17.75 -4.25 -4.95
N LYS A 64 -17.04 -4.50 -6.05
CA LYS A 64 -17.20 -5.77 -6.78
C LYS A 64 -16.60 -6.92 -5.97
N THR A 65 -17.37 -7.99 -5.78
CA THR A 65 -16.93 -9.21 -5.06
C THR A 65 -15.57 -9.71 -5.55
N GLY A 66 -14.68 -10.07 -4.61
CA GLY A 66 -13.33 -10.56 -4.87
C GLY A 66 -12.31 -9.50 -5.32
N THR A 67 -12.67 -8.21 -5.39
CA THR A 67 -11.76 -7.14 -5.83
C THR A 67 -11.31 -6.21 -4.70
N GLY A 68 -11.71 -6.50 -3.47
CA GLY A 68 -11.22 -5.83 -2.28
C GLY A 68 -12.29 -5.61 -1.21
N PRO A 69 -11.97 -4.85 -0.14
CA PRO A 69 -10.74 -4.09 0.08
C PRO A 69 -9.44 -4.92 -0.05
N SER A 70 -8.44 -4.36 -0.72
CA SER A 70 -7.20 -5.07 -1.07
C SER A 70 -5.98 -4.50 -0.36
N LEU A 71 -5.20 -5.37 0.27
CA LEU A 71 -4.01 -5.05 1.04
C LEU A 71 -2.82 -4.76 0.14
N MET A 72 -2.18 -3.63 0.40
CA MET A 72 -0.86 -3.29 -0.10
C MET A 72 0.12 -3.13 1.07
N LEU A 73 1.30 -3.73 0.93
CA LEU A 73 2.39 -3.61 1.90
C LEU A 73 3.57 -2.88 1.26
N PHE A 74 4.24 -2.08 2.08
CA PHE A 74 5.41 -1.29 1.71
C PHE A 74 6.52 -1.45 2.75
N TYR A 75 7.74 -1.13 2.36
CA TYR A 75 8.89 -1.13 3.26
C TYR A 75 9.81 0.06 3.09
N ILE A 76 10.53 0.39 4.17
CA ILE A 76 11.69 1.28 4.20
C ILE A 76 12.80 0.55 4.96
N LEU A 77 14.02 0.52 4.41
CA LEU A 77 15.17 -0.04 5.12
C LEU A 77 15.95 1.06 5.84
N THR A 78 16.41 0.81 7.07
CA THR A 78 17.22 1.75 7.84
C THR A 78 18.28 1.04 8.68
N ASP A 79 19.33 1.75 9.05
CA ASP A 79 20.42 1.30 9.93
C ASP A 79 20.08 1.33 11.44
N SER A 80 18.91 1.86 11.80
CA SER A 80 18.46 2.06 13.18
C SER A 80 16.95 1.89 13.30
N ASN A 81 16.45 1.74 14.53
CA ASN A 81 15.03 1.73 14.84
C ASN A 81 14.39 3.13 14.86
N ASP A 82 15.06 4.15 14.31
CA ASP A 82 14.52 5.51 14.18
C ASP A 82 13.17 5.49 13.45
N THR A 83 12.14 6.07 14.05
CA THR A 83 10.80 6.20 13.45
C THR A 83 10.43 7.65 13.15
N SER A 84 11.37 8.59 13.22
CA SER A 84 11.13 10.03 13.03
C SER A 84 10.55 10.38 11.66
N PHE A 85 10.81 9.55 10.63
CA PHE A 85 10.29 9.71 9.28
C PHE A 85 8.83 9.25 9.11
N VAL A 86 8.31 8.39 10.01
CA VAL A 86 7.02 7.71 9.85
C VAL A 86 5.86 8.69 9.63
N ALA A 87 5.80 9.76 10.42
CA ALA A 87 4.73 10.75 10.31
C ALA A 87 4.74 11.46 8.94
N ASN A 88 5.92 11.78 8.42
CA ASN A 88 6.08 12.44 7.12
C ASN A 88 5.72 11.50 5.96
N ILE A 89 6.16 10.24 6.02
CA ILE A 89 5.78 9.23 5.02
C ILE A 89 4.26 9.05 4.97
N LYS A 90 3.59 8.91 6.13
CA LYS A 90 2.12 8.80 6.21
C LYS A 90 1.40 10.03 5.64
N SER A 91 1.91 11.22 5.95
CA SER A 91 1.36 12.49 5.44
C SER A 91 1.51 12.60 3.92
N ASN A 92 2.71 12.32 3.40
CA ASN A 92 3.01 12.34 1.96
C ASN A 92 2.16 11.32 1.20
N PHE A 93 2.00 10.11 1.73
CA PHE A 93 1.13 9.09 1.15
C PHE A 93 -0.32 9.58 1.05
N SER A 94 -0.85 10.16 2.13
CA SER A 94 -2.21 10.69 2.17
C SER A 94 -2.40 11.82 1.15
N SER A 95 -1.41 12.70 1.00
CA SER A 95 -1.45 13.80 0.03
C SER A 95 -1.44 13.30 -1.41
N ILE A 96 -0.62 12.31 -1.73
CA ILE A 96 -0.40 11.86 -3.11
C ILE A 96 -1.42 10.81 -3.56
N TYR A 97 -1.65 9.78 -2.74
CA TYR A 97 -2.41 8.59 -3.15
C TYR A 97 -3.84 8.58 -2.67
N LYS A 98 -4.14 9.07 -1.45
CA LYS A 98 -5.52 9.16 -0.99
C LYS A 98 -6.28 10.27 -1.71
N ASN A 99 -5.65 11.45 -1.85
CA ASN A 99 -6.09 12.59 -2.67
C ASN A 99 -7.62 12.72 -2.84
N SER A 100 -8.33 12.73 -1.71
CA SER A 100 -9.80 12.63 -1.65
C SER A 100 -10.47 13.74 -2.49
N PRO A 101 -11.46 13.43 -3.35
CA PRO A 101 -12.14 12.14 -3.52
C PRO A 101 -11.42 11.11 -4.41
N TYR A 102 -10.50 11.56 -5.26
CA TYR A 102 -9.95 10.75 -6.35
C TYR A 102 -8.52 10.32 -6.02
N GLY A 103 -8.43 9.17 -5.34
CA GLY A 103 -7.15 8.53 -5.09
C GLY A 103 -6.44 8.12 -6.38
N LYS A 104 -5.17 7.73 -6.25
CA LYS A 104 -4.30 7.34 -7.37
C LYS A 104 -3.82 5.90 -7.21
N ILE A 105 -3.66 5.20 -8.33
CA ILE A 105 -3.00 3.90 -8.33
C ILE A 105 -1.54 4.08 -7.91
N VAL A 106 -1.06 3.23 -7.02
CA VAL A 106 0.38 3.09 -6.79
C VAL A 106 0.96 2.32 -7.98
N ASN A 107 1.68 3.01 -8.85
CA ASN A 107 2.33 2.41 -10.01
C ASN A 107 3.83 2.34 -9.77
N THR A 108 4.33 1.16 -9.44
CA THR A 108 5.76 0.88 -9.32
C THR A 108 6.21 -0.01 -10.46
N SER A 109 7.50 0.05 -10.80
CA SER A 109 8.17 -0.83 -11.77
C SER A 109 9.60 -1.09 -11.31
N VAL A 110 10.26 -2.15 -11.78
CA VAL A 110 11.68 -2.37 -11.44
C VAL A 110 12.53 -1.16 -11.84
N SER A 111 12.15 -0.46 -12.91
CA SER A 111 12.78 0.79 -13.39
C SER A 111 12.34 2.06 -12.65
N ASN A 112 11.22 2.03 -11.92
CA ASN A 112 10.70 3.14 -11.13
C ASN A 112 10.07 2.58 -9.85
N PRO A 113 10.90 2.13 -8.89
CA PRO A 113 10.42 1.33 -7.77
C PRO A 113 10.00 2.16 -6.55
N ILE A 114 10.42 3.43 -6.49
CA ILE A 114 10.14 4.31 -5.37
C ILE A 114 8.68 4.76 -5.41
N VAL A 115 7.95 4.48 -4.34
CA VAL A 115 6.57 4.93 -4.11
C VAL A 115 6.58 6.37 -3.60
N LEU A 116 7.42 6.66 -2.60
CA LEU A 116 7.55 7.99 -2.00
C LEU A 116 8.98 8.19 -1.52
N THR A 117 9.43 9.45 -1.54
CA THR A 117 10.69 9.88 -0.95
C THR A 117 10.40 10.89 0.16
N TYR A 118 11.11 10.76 1.28
CA TYR A 118 11.19 11.77 2.31
C TYR A 118 12.65 12.03 2.68
N THR A 119 13.08 13.29 2.59
CA THR A 119 14.41 13.70 3.08
C THR A 119 14.26 14.48 4.36
N ASN A 120 14.84 13.97 5.45
CA ASN A 120 14.97 14.70 6.70
C ASN A 120 16.04 15.78 6.52
N THR A 121 15.62 17.04 6.50
CA THR A 121 16.51 18.19 6.25
C THR A 121 17.49 18.46 7.38
N VAL A 122 17.26 17.93 8.58
CA VAL A 122 18.13 18.11 9.75
C VAL A 122 19.28 17.11 9.72
N SER A 123 18.99 15.83 9.47
CA SER A 123 20.01 14.78 9.36
C SER A 123 20.57 14.62 7.94
N ASN A 124 19.97 15.29 6.95
CA ASN A 124 20.23 15.10 5.52
C ASN A 124 20.09 13.63 5.06
N LYS A 125 19.23 12.87 5.75
CA LYS A 125 18.97 11.46 5.46
C LYS A 125 17.71 11.32 4.61
N THR A 126 17.79 10.52 3.56
CA THR A 126 16.67 10.22 2.67
C THR A 126 16.10 8.84 3.01
N TYR A 127 14.77 8.74 3.00
CA TYR A 127 14.00 7.54 3.25
C TYR A 127 13.06 7.33 2.06
N ASP A 128 13.27 6.23 1.34
CA ASP A 128 12.47 5.85 0.19
C ASP A 128 11.55 4.69 0.55
N LEU A 129 10.25 4.88 0.29
CA LEU A 129 9.22 3.88 0.44
C LEU A 129 9.15 3.02 -0.81
N PHE A 130 9.29 1.71 -0.65
CA PHE A 130 9.19 0.72 -1.72
C PHE A 130 7.97 -0.17 -1.53
N ALA A 131 7.43 -0.67 -2.63
CA ALA A 131 6.46 -1.76 -2.61
C ALA A 131 7.18 -3.11 -2.50
N PHE A 132 6.64 -4.05 -1.72
CA PHE A 132 7.06 -5.44 -1.79
C PHE A 132 6.76 -6.04 -3.17
N SER A 133 7.54 -7.04 -3.57
CA SER A 133 7.25 -7.90 -4.73
C SER A 133 7.35 -9.38 -4.35
N ASP A 134 7.08 -10.25 -5.32
CA ASP A 134 7.25 -11.70 -5.17
C ASP A 134 8.56 -12.20 -5.86
N PRO A 135 8.90 -13.49 -5.74
CA PRO A 135 10.06 -14.10 -6.38
C PRO A 135 10.03 -14.06 -7.92
N ASN A 136 8.85 -13.94 -8.52
CA ASN A 136 8.64 -13.78 -9.95
C ASN A 136 8.73 -12.32 -10.41
N ARG A 137 9.08 -11.39 -9.49
CA ARG A 137 9.13 -9.94 -9.72
C ARG A 137 7.77 -9.35 -10.07
N VAL A 138 6.68 -10.03 -9.69
CA VAL A 138 5.33 -9.54 -9.87
C VAL A 138 5.12 -8.39 -8.91
N GLN A 139 4.72 -7.26 -9.48
CA GLN A 139 4.28 -6.11 -8.72
C GLN A 139 2.78 -6.15 -8.55
N PHE A 140 2.40 -6.12 -7.28
CA PHE A 140 1.03 -6.08 -6.85
C PHE A 140 0.39 -4.77 -7.31
N SER A 141 -0.73 -4.89 -8.03
CA SER A 141 -1.43 -3.75 -8.61
C SER A 141 -2.94 -3.86 -8.41
N ALA A 142 -3.64 -2.75 -8.62
CA ALA A 142 -5.08 -2.72 -8.60
C ALA A 142 -5.67 -3.74 -9.62
N PRO A 143 -6.77 -4.43 -9.27
CA PRO A 143 -7.55 -4.23 -8.05
C PRO A 143 -7.09 -5.09 -6.86
N HIS A 144 -6.25 -6.11 -7.08
CA HIS A 144 -6.08 -7.18 -6.09
C HIS A 144 -4.91 -7.00 -5.11
N TYR A 145 -3.88 -6.25 -5.50
CA TYR A 145 -2.64 -6.08 -4.73
C TYR A 145 -2.12 -7.39 -4.11
N ILE A 146 -1.71 -7.41 -2.83
CA ILE A 146 -1.12 -8.60 -2.18
C ILE A 146 -2.19 -9.60 -1.76
N ALA A 147 -3.30 -9.10 -1.21
CA ALA A 147 -4.43 -9.92 -0.80
C ALA A 147 -5.72 -9.10 -0.94
N SER A 148 -6.82 -9.72 -1.33
CA SER A 148 -8.12 -9.06 -1.49
C SER A 148 -9.18 -9.75 -0.66
N ALA A 149 -10.05 -8.99 -0.01
CA ALA A 149 -11.24 -9.56 0.61
C ALA A 149 -12.09 -10.29 -0.45
N ASP A 150 -12.49 -11.51 -0.14
CA ASP A 150 -13.37 -12.29 -1.01
C ASP A 150 -14.80 -11.74 -0.96
N ASP A 151 -15.27 -11.40 0.25
CA ASP A 151 -16.51 -10.68 0.52
C ASP A 151 -16.21 -9.27 1.04
N PRO A 152 -16.55 -8.20 0.28
CA PRO A 152 -16.36 -6.83 0.72
C PRO A 152 -17.05 -6.49 2.05
N ASN A 153 -18.16 -7.15 2.36
CA ASN A 153 -18.95 -6.94 3.58
C ASN A 153 -18.40 -7.70 4.80
N ASN A 154 -17.45 -8.62 4.59
CA ASN A 154 -16.72 -9.33 5.64
C ASN A 154 -15.20 -9.14 5.46
N SER A 155 -14.77 -7.89 5.41
CA SER A 155 -13.40 -7.50 5.06
C SER A 155 -12.47 -7.27 6.26
N ASN A 156 -12.87 -7.72 7.45
CA ASN A 156 -11.98 -7.76 8.61
C ASN A 156 -10.95 -8.89 8.44
N PHE A 157 -9.71 -8.60 8.78
CA PHE A 157 -8.57 -9.44 8.40
C PHE A 157 -7.43 -9.33 9.39
N SER A 158 -6.80 -10.44 9.71
CA SER A 158 -5.58 -10.47 10.53
C SER A 158 -4.49 -11.24 9.81
N PHE A 159 -3.26 -10.73 9.90
CA PHE A 159 -2.10 -11.36 9.28
C PHE A 159 -0.85 -11.22 10.14
N SER A 160 0.10 -12.10 9.89
CA SER A 160 1.47 -11.96 10.36
C SER A 160 2.44 -11.79 9.20
N LEU A 161 3.53 -11.08 9.47
CA LEU A 161 4.72 -11.02 8.62
C LEU A 161 5.88 -11.54 9.44
N THR A 162 6.60 -12.54 8.94
CA THR A 162 7.74 -13.14 9.67
C THR A 162 8.98 -13.20 8.79
N ARG A 163 10.13 -12.81 9.31
CA ARG A 163 11.42 -13.05 8.63
C ARG A 163 11.68 -14.55 8.50
N ASP A 164 12.17 -15.00 7.35
CA ASP A 164 12.70 -16.37 7.22
C ASP A 164 13.97 -16.57 8.09
N GLY A 165 14.21 -17.81 8.55
CA GLY A 165 15.13 -18.08 9.67
C GLY A 165 16.61 -17.70 9.47
N ASP A 166 17.37 -17.70 10.59
CA ASP A 166 18.75 -17.18 10.77
C ASP A 166 19.89 -17.88 9.99
N THR A 167 19.61 -18.80 9.07
CA THR A 167 20.66 -19.62 8.43
C THR A 167 20.99 -19.21 7.00
N SER A 168 20.49 -18.09 6.51
CA SER A 168 20.76 -17.60 5.16
C SER A 168 21.43 -16.23 5.17
N LEU A 169 22.37 -16.03 4.24
CA LEU A 169 22.92 -14.71 3.90
C LEU A 169 21.87 -13.74 3.32
N LEU A 170 20.64 -14.20 3.20
CA LEU A 170 19.55 -13.59 2.47
C LEU A 170 18.25 -13.81 3.24
N TYR A 171 17.43 -12.77 3.36
CA TYR A 171 16.15 -12.83 4.05
C TYR A 171 14.95 -12.59 3.12
N GLU A 172 13.81 -13.13 3.50
CA GLU A 172 12.49 -12.90 2.93
C GLU A 172 11.48 -12.69 4.06
N ILE A 173 10.32 -12.15 3.71
CA ILE A 173 9.22 -11.99 4.64
C ILE A 173 8.11 -12.96 4.25
N ILE A 174 7.69 -13.80 5.17
CA ILE A 174 6.63 -14.80 5.02
C ILE A 174 5.31 -14.17 5.47
N PRO A 175 4.38 -13.84 4.56
CA PRO A 175 3.05 -13.39 4.93
C PRO A 175 2.17 -14.59 5.29
N THR A 176 1.48 -14.52 6.42
CA THR A 176 0.53 -15.56 6.84
C THR A 176 -0.81 -14.92 7.19
N ILE A 177 -1.90 -15.41 6.59
CA ILE A 177 -3.25 -15.03 7.01
C ILE A 177 -3.56 -15.78 8.30
N ILE A 178 -3.90 -15.02 9.34
CA ILE A 178 -4.33 -15.56 10.64
C ILE A 178 -5.84 -15.75 10.65
N SER A 179 -6.59 -14.75 10.15
CA SER A 179 -8.04 -14.78 10.08
C SER A 179 -8.60 -13.87 8.98
N GLY A 180 -9.84 -14.14 8.56
CA GLY A 180 -10.54 -13.43 7.49
C GLY A 180 -10.54 -14.19 6.16
N ASP A 181 -11.50 -13.87 5.31
CA ASP A 181 -11.69 -14.50 3.99
C ASP A 181 -11.03 -13.63 2.92
N PHE A 182 -9.74 -13.91 2.67
CA PHE A 182 -8.90 -13.15 1.75
C PHE A 182 -8.19 -14.06 0.76
N SER A 183 -8.31 -13.73 -0.53
CA SER A 183 -7.51 -14.33 -1.59
C SER A 183 -6.14 -13.66 -1.68
N VAL A 184 -5.09 -14.40 -1.32
CA VAL A 184 -3.69 -13.98 -1.48
C VAL A 184 -3.27 -14.11 -2.93
N GLN A 185 -2.70 -13.04 -3.49
CA GLN A 185 -2.27 -12.97 -4.89
C GLN A 185 -0.82 -13.39 -5.09
N THR A 186 -0.05 -13.51 -4.00
CA THR A 186 1.27 -14.13 -4.02
C THR A 186 1.18 -15.60 -3.63
N SER A 187 1.89 -16.46 -4.36
CA SER A 187 2.08 -17.87 -3.98
C SER A 187 3.33 -18.08 -3.13
N GLU A 188 4.12 -17.03 -2.90
CA GLU A 188 5.45 -17.10 -2.30
C GLU A 188 5.75 -15.92 -1.36
N ASN A 189 6.94 -15.95 -0.74
CA ASN A 189 7.40 -14.97 0.22
C ASN A 189 7.58 -13.57 -0.40
N LEU A 190 7.38 -12.53 0.42
CA LEU A 190 7.61 -11.14 0.06
C LEU A 190 9.11 -10.84 -0.01
N ARG A 191 9.48 -10.12 -1.07
CA ARG A 191 10.85 -9.74 -1.41
C ARG A 191 10.95 -8.25 -1.70
N ARG A 192 12.19 -7.78 -1.89
CA ARG A 192 12.48 -6.41 -2.34
C ARG A 192 11.77 -6.09 -3.64
N TYR A 193 11.62 -4.82 -3.99
CA TYR A 193 10.89 -4.34 -5.19
C TYR A 193 11.29 -5.01 -6.52
N ASN A 194 12.47 -5.63 -6.58
CA ASN A 194 13.07 -6.28 -7.75
C ASN A 194 13.00 -7.82 -7.73
N GLY A 195 12.26 -8.39 -6.77
CA GLY A 195 12.10 -9.84 -6.55
C GLY A 195 13.34 -10.54 -5.99
N ASN A 196 14.34 -9.80 -5.54
CA ASN A 196 15.49 -10.36 -4.82
C ASN A 196 15.21 -10.41 -3.32
N LYS A 197 15.80 -11.39 -2.66
CA LYS A 197 15.86 -11.46 -1.20
C LYS A 197 16.57 -10.22 -0.62
N PHE A 198 16.27 -9.90 0.62
CA PHE A 198 16.99 -8.94 1.44
C PHE A 198 18.39 -9.47 1.76
N LEU A 199 19.41 -8.63 1.72
CA LEU A 199 20.81 -8.99 1.91
C LEU A 199 21.19 -8.97 3.39
N SER A 200 22.12 -9.83 3.82
CA SER A 200 22.78 -9.72 5.12
C SER A 200 24.21 -9.16 5.02
N ASP A 201 24.89 -9.38 3.90
CA ASP A 201 26.25 -8.87 3.71
C ASP A 201 26.22 -7.37 3.40
N THR A 202 26.78 -6.58 4.30
CA THR A 202 26.85 -5.12 4.17
C THR A 202 27.63 -4.67 2.93
N ASN A 203 28.59 -5.48 2.45
CA ASN A 203 29.34 -5.15 1.25
C ASN A 203 28.46 -5.23 -0.01
N GLU A 204 27.56 -6.22 -0.08
CA GLU A 204 26.63 -6.40 -1.19
C GLU A 204 25.48 -5.37 -1.20
N MET A 205 25.22 -4.71 -0.07
CA MET A 205 24.22 -3.63 0.05
C MET A 205 24.64 -2.36 -0.68
N THR A 206 25.94 -2.17 -0.91
CA THR A 206 26.47 -0.98 -1.59
C THR A 206 25.86 -0.84 -3.01
N ASP A 207 25.52 0.39 -3.39
CA ASP A 207 24.93 0.75 -4.68
C ASP A 207 23.55 0.10 -4.98
N LYS A 208 22.85 -0.39 -3.94
CA LYS A 208 21.45 -0.83 -4.07
C LYS A 208 20.52 0.30 -3.63
N LEU A 209 19.60 0.68 -4.51
CA LEU A 209 18.68 1.79 -4.31
C LEU A 209 17.91 1.70 -2.98
N ASP A 210 17.44 0.52 -2.60
CA ASP A 210 16.68 0.33 -1.36
C ASP A 210 17.53 0.26 -0.09
N TYR A 211 18.86 0.30 -0.23
CA TYR A 211 19.83 0.34 0.87
C TYR A 211 20.53 1.70 0.99
N GLU A 212 20.21 2.70 0.15
CA GLU A 212 20.87 4.02 0.19
C GLU A 212 20.67 4.76 1.53
N SER A 213 19.56 4.47 2.23
CA SER A 213 19.26 4.97 3.57
C SER A 213 19.99 4.24 4.70
N ILE A 214 20.73 3.17 4.39
CA ILE A 214 21.52 2.40 5.35
C ILE A 214 22.96 2.90 5.29
N SER A 215 23.40 3.55 6.36
CA SER A 215 24.82 3.79 6.56
C SER A 215 25.44 2.55 7.20
N VAL A 216 26.22 1.79 6.42
CA VAL A 216 26.89 0.57 6.92
C VAL A 216 27.76 0.84 8.16
N GLN A 217 28.31 2.05 8.27
CA GLN A 217 29.10 2.47 9.43
C GLN A 217 28.26 2.72 10.69
N ASP A 218 26.96 3.03 10.52
CA ASP A 218 26.03 3.35 11.59
C ASP A 218 25.12 2.16 11.96
N ILE A 219 25.27 1.00 11.30
CA ILE A 219 24.56 -0.24 11.63
C ILE A 219 24.91 -0.64 13.07
N GLN A 220 23.94 -0.49 13.97
CA GLN A 220 24.10 -0.88 15.37
C GLN A 220 23.84 -2.38 15.56
N ASP A 221 24.60 -3.00 16.45
CA ASP A 221 24.49 -4.41 16.83
C ASP A 221 24.53 -5.40 15.65
N SER A 222 25.20 -5.01 14.56
CA SER A 222 25.21 -5.77 13.31
C SER A 222 23.78 -6.06 12.81
N THR A 223 22.85 -5.11 12.90
CA THR A 223 21.48 -5.26 12.39
C THR A 223 20.99 -4.02 11.66
N TYR A 224 20.19 -4.24 10.62
CA TYR A 224 19.39 -3.18 9.99
C TYR A 224 17.90 -3.52 10.11
N TYR A 225 17.03 -2.57 9.77
CA TYR A 225 15.62 -2.59 10.10
C TYR A 225 14.80 -2.46 8.82
N CYS A 226 13.81 -3.34 8.65
CA CYS A 226 12.80 -3.24 7.61
C CYS A 226 11.50 -2.73 8.23
N HIS A 227 11.25 -1.43 8.13
CA HIS A 227 10.03 -0.78 8.60
C HIS A 227 8.89 -1.05 7.62
N VAL A 228 7.82 -1.66 8.09
CA VAL A 228 6.71 -2.11 7.26
C VAL A 228 5.51 -1.18 7.40
N PHE A 229 4.90 -0.86 6.27
CA PHE A 229 3.68 -0.05 6.20
C PHE A 229 2.59 -0.80 5.44
N ALA A 230 1.33 -0.48 5.75
CA ALA A 230 0.18 -1.05 5.08
C ALA A 230 -0.87 0.00 4.75
N ALA A 231 -1.53 -0.17 3.61
CA ALA A 231 -2.75 0.54 3.28
C ALA A 231 -3.67 -0.38 2.47
N MET A 232 -4.97 -0.10 2.55
CA MET A 232 -5.98 -0.86 1.85
C MET A 232 -6.54 -0.02 0.72
N CYS A 233 -6.67 -0.63 -0.45
CA CYS A 233 -7.19 0.00 -1.65
C CYS A 233 -8.53 -0.60 -2.05
N VAL A 234 -9.43 0.25 -2.50
CA VAL A 234 -10.65 -0.13 -3.21
C VAL A 234 -10.64 0.62 -4.53
N SER A 235 -10.73 -0.12 -5.64
CA SER A 235 -10.55 0.46 -6.99
C SER A 235 -11.51 -0.05 -8.04
N GLU A 236 -12.32 -1.07 -7.72
CA GLU A 236 -13.30 -1.64 -8.64
C GLU A 236 -14.66 -1.85 -7.97
N GLY A 237 -15.72 -1.44 -8.66
CA GLY A 237 -17.08 -1.48 -8.16
C GLY A 237 -18.01 -0.50 -8.85
N SER A 238 -19.19 -0.29 -8.28
CA SER A 238 -20.21 0.66 -8.73
C SER A 238 -19.94 2.09 -8.24
N PHE A 239 -18.71 2.56 -8.43
CA PHE A 239 -18.23 3.90 -8.07
C PHE A 239 -17.15 4.38 -9.07
N ASN A 240 -16.71 5.63 -8.94
CA ASN A 240 -15.87 6.28 -9.96
C ASN A 240 -14.49 6.73 -9.47
N ASN A 241 -14.14 6.48 -8.22
CA ASN A 241 -12.84 6.86 -7.64
C ASN A 241 -12.05 5.65 -7.14
N ILE A 242 -10.74 5.81 -7.04
CA ILE A 242 -9.90 4.93 -6.23
C ILE A 242 -9.92 5.46 -4.80
N PHE A 243 -10.11 4.57 -3.85
CA PHE A 243 -10.06 4.88 -2.44
C PHE A 243 -8.87 4.17 -1.79
N TRP A 244 -8.14 4.92 -0.97
CA TRP A 244 -7.11 4.39 -0.07
C TRP A 244 -7.44 4.74 1.36
N THR A 245 -7.20 3.80 2.27
CA THR A 245 -7.11 4.11 3.70
C THR A 245 -5.88 4.97 3.99
N SER A 246 -5.83 5.54 5.19
CA SER A 246 -4.58 6.11 5.69
C SER A 246 -3.51 5.03 5.77
N LEU A 247 -2.26 5.40 5.47
CA LEU A 247 -1.11 4.51 5.62
C LEU A 247 -0.85 4.22 7.10
N ALA A 248 -0.85 2.94 7.48
CA ALA A 248 -0.46 2.48 8.80
C ALA A 248 1.02 2.11 8.82
N SER A 249 1.67 2.34 9.96
CA SER A 249 3.02 1.82 10.25
C SER A 249 2.79 0.58 11.09
N LEU A 250 3.27 -0.57 10.66
CA LEU A 250 3.07 -1.82 11.36
C LEU A 250 4.19 -2.14 12.35
N GLY A 251 5.30 -1.39 12.29
CA GLY A 251 6.50 -1.64 13.07
C GLY A 251 7.67 -1.98 12.14
N TYR A 252 8.64 -2.71 12.65
CA TYR A 252 9.82 -3.14 11.89
C TYR A 252 10.19 -4.60 12.16
N ILE A 253 10.88 -5.19 11.21
CA ILE A 253 11.56 -6.49 11.34
C ILE A 253 13.06 -6.21 11.33
N LYS A 254 13.82 -6.74 12.30
CA LYS A 254 15.28 -6.64 12.28
C LYS A 254 15.86 -7.64 11.29
N PHE A 255 16.97 -7.29 10.66
CA PHE A 255 17.74 -8.15 9.76
C PHE A 255 19.20 -8.18 10.23
N PRO A 256 19.73 -9.34 10.66
CA PRO A 256 21.13 -9.49 11.02
C PRO A 256 22.00 -9.23 9.80
N THR A 257 23.10 -8.54 10.05
CA THR A 257 24.14 -8.27 9.07
C THR A 257 25.40 -9.02 9.40
N ILE A 258 26.16 -9.29 8.35
CA ILE A 258 27.53 -9.75 8.48
C ILE A 258 28.41 -8.88 7.59
N THR A 259 29.68 -8.82 7.94
CA THR A 259 30.72 -8.24 7.09
C THR A 259 31.66 -9.38 6.72
N THR A 260 31.68 -9.79 5.45
CA THR A 260 32.62 -10.80 4.94
C THR A 260 33.83 -10.21 4.26
#